data_AF-X0YDR8-F1
#
_entry.id   AF-X0YDR8-F1
#
_cell.length_a   1.000
_cell.length_b   1.000
_cell.length_c   1.000
_cell.angle_alpha   90.00
_cell.angle_beta   90.00
_cell.angle_gamma   90.00
#
_symmetry.space_group_name_H-M   'P 1'
#
loop_
_entity.id
_entity.type
_entity.pdbx_description
1 polymer ?
#
loop_
_entity_poly.entity_id
_entity_poly.type
_entity_poly.pdbx_seq_one_letter_code
_entity_poly.pdbx_strand_id
1 'polypeptide(L)'
;PEGKLLFRRAKTSGVPVAELIEGQQGVLVSTADYDGTKRFSNYDVFGQEPGKNDNAALITDGSIGVTRPKSIQGNDTNQGNIENVAKWTLTSDIAASINIPMGYEGWIRPDGQLWAEDELILVQSPSIMIYKPFVMSIKSVNFKSDSEAKTVEFTLTIPGAYSGEVPEAFPWDE
;
A
#
# COMPACT_ATOMS: atom_id res chain seq x y z
N PRO A 1 22.59 -9.43 -0.10
CA PRO A 1 21.43 -10.29 0.19
C PRO A 1 21.82 -11.77 0.07
N GLU A 2 21.67 -12.56 1.14
CA GLU A 2 22.07 -13.98 1.16
C GLU A 2 21.06 -14.93 0.47
N GLY A 3 20.12 -14.39 -0.32
CA GLY A 3 19.14 -15.19 -1.07
C GLY A 3 18.17 -16.01 -0.19
N LYS A 4 17.99 -15.63 1.07
CA LYS A 4 17.15 -16.35 2.03
C LYS A 4 15.66 -16.09 1.79
N LEU A 5 14.85 -17.13 1.91
CA LEU A 5 13.39 -17.01 1.98
C LEU A 5 12.98 -16.45 3.34
N LEU A 6 12.18 -15.38 3.35
CA LEU A 6 11.70 -14.73 4.56
C LEU A 6 10.18 -14.78 4.63
N PHE A 7 9.64 -15.24 5.76
CA PHE A 7 8.23 -15.09 6.10
C PHE A 7 8.11 -13.96 7.12
N ARG A 8 7.59 -12.81 6.69
CA ARG A 8 7.44 -11.61 7.53
C ARG A 8 6.09 -10.95 7.29
N ARG A 9 5.61 -10.21 8.29
CA ARG A 9 4.50 -9.27 8.14
C ARG A 9 5.04 -7.90 7.80
N ALA A 10 4.29 -7.17 6.99
CA ALA A 10 4.66 -5.80 6.64
C ALA A 10 4.70 -4.91 7.88
N LYS A 11 5.66 -4.00 7.93
CA LYS A 11 5.75 -2.98 8.96
C LYS A 11 4.63 -1.96 8.76
N THR A 12 3.65 -1.94 9.66
CA THR A 12 2.50 -1.02 9.61
C THR A 12 2.66 0.19 10.53
N SER A 13 3.59 0.13 11.49
CA SER A 13 3.87 1.21 12.44
C SER A 13 5.36 1.31 12.80
N GLY A 14 5.77 2.46 13.33
CA GLY A 14 7.12 2.74 13.77
C GLY A 14 7.65 4.07 13.24
N VAL A 15 8.91 4.37 13.57
CA VAL A 15 9.58 5.61 13.14
C VAL A 15 9.94 5.50 11.65
N PRO A 16 9.57 6.50 10.81
CA PRO A 16 10.02 6.60 9.44
C PRO A 16 11.56 6.68 9.36
N VAL A 17 12.15 5.99 8.40
CA VAL A 17 13.62 5.94 8.23
C VAL A 17 14.17 7.17 7.50
N ALA A 18 13.31 7.90 6.80
CA ALA A 18 13.64 9.11 6.06
C ALA A 18 12.39 9.95 5.79
N GLU A 19 12.62 11.21 5.44
CA GLU A 19 11.60 12.15 4.97
C GLU A 19 11.88 12.49 3.51
N LEU A 20 10.86 12.34 2.66
CA LEU A 20 10.90 12.72 1.25
C LEU A 20 9.86 13.83 1.02
N ILE A 21 10.33 15.06 1.12
CA ILE A 21 9.50 16.25 0.94
C ILE A 21 9.85 16.88 -0.41
N GLU A 22 8.84 17.09 -1.25
CA GLU A 22 9.00 17.75 -2.54
C GLU A 22 9.72 19.09 -2.40
N GLY A 23 10.72 19.31 -3.25
CA GLY A 23 11.56 20.52 -3.24
C GLY A 23 12.73 20.47 -2.27
N GLN A 24 12.84 19.44 -1.41
CA GLN A 24 14.06 19.20 -0.64
C GLN A 24 15.15 18.56 -1.50
N GLN A 25 16.41 18.75 -1.08
CA GLN A 25 17.57 18.24 -1.80
C GLN A 25 17.51 16.71 -1.93
N GLY A 26 17.82 16.22 -3.13
CA GLY A 26 17.89 14.80 -3.42
C GLY A 26 16.53 14.14 -3.67
N VAL A 27 15.40 14.79 -3.37
CA VAL A 27 14.07 14.21 -3.64
C VAL A 27 13.71 14.39 -5.11
N LEU A 28 13.47 13.28 -5.80
CA LEU A 28 13.05 13.25 -7.19
C LEU A 28 11.57 12.87 -7.24
N VAL A 29 10.69 13.82 -7.57
CA VAL A 29 9.25 13.54 -7.65
C VAL A 29 8.90 13.00 -9.04
N SER A 30 8.05 11.98 -9.06
CA SER A 30 7.48 11.40 -10.28
C SER A 30 5.95 11.50 -10.24
N THR A 31 5.29 11.00 -11.29
CA THR A 31 3.83 11.06 -11.42
C THR A 31 3.19 9.89 -10.65
N ALA A 32 2.26 10.20 -9.74
CA ALA A 32 1.43 9.17 -9.11
C ALA A 32 0.30 8.72 -10.04
N ASP A 33 -0.05 7.44 -9.93
CA ASP A 33 -1.19 6.82 -10.62
C ASP A 33 -2.24 6.40 -9.59
N TYR A 34 -3.47 6.88 -9.81
CA TYR A 34 -4.64 6.63 -8.96
C TYR A 34 -5.75 6.00 -9.81
N ASP A 35 -5.97 4.71 -9.62
CA ASP A 35 -6.90 3.90 -10.39
C ASP A 35 -8.16 3.57 -9.58
N GLY A 36 -9.15 4.47 -9.66
CA GLY A 36 -10.44 4.29 -9.02
C GLY A 36 -11.28 3.14 -9.59
N THR A 37 -10.92 2.55 -10.73
CA THR A 37 -11.69 1.44 -11.32
C THR A 37 -11.62 0.17 -10.47
N LYS A 38 -10.58 0.07 -9.65
CA LYS A 38 -10.33 -1.01 -8.69
C LYS A 38 -10.96 -0.76 -7.32
N ARG A 39 -11.63 0.37 -7.12
CA ARG A 39 -12.26 0.73 -5.85
C ARG A 39 -13.76 0.44 -5.87
N PHE A 40 -14.25 -0.07 -4.76
CA PHE A 40 -15.63 -0.55 -4.59
C PHE A 40 -16.14 -0.10 -3.23
N SER A 41 -17.43 0.20 -3.11
CA SER A 41 -18.03 0.64 -1.85
C SER A 41 -18.28 -0.53 -0.90
N ASN A 42 -18.61 -1.71 -1.44
CA ASN A 42 -18.96 -2.89 -0.67
C ASN A 42 -18.26 -4.12 -1.23
N TYR A 43 -17.81 -4.98 -0.33
CA TYR A 43 -17.17 -6.25 -0.60
C TYR A 43 -18.01 -7.36 0.01
N ASP A 44 -18.79 -8.02 -0.84
CA ASP A 44 -19.66 -9.13 -0.46
C ASP A 44 -18.94 -10.45 -0.78
N VAL A 45 -18.61 -11.22 0.25
CA VAL A 45 -17.97 -12.53 0.09
C VAL A 45 -18.94 -13.63 0.51
N PHE A 46 -19.16 -14.60 -0.38
CA PHE A 46 -20.07 -15.73 -0.16
C PHE A 46 -19.27 -17.03 -0.12
N GLY A 47 -19.50 -17.87 0.89
CA GLY A 47 -18.93 -19.21 1.00
C GLY A 47 -20.03 -20.25 1.21
N GLN A 48 -19.92 -21.39 0.54
CA GLN A 48 -20.89 -22.49 0.62
C GLN A 48 -20.24 -23.75 1.18
N GLU A 49 -20.74 -24.24 2.32
CA GLU A 49 -20.35 -25.54 2.88
C GLU A 49 -21.36 -26.62 2.53
N PRO A 50 -20.94 -27.79 2.00
CA PRO A 50 -21.84 -28.91 1.82
C PRO A 50 -22.52 -29.30 3.15
N GLY A 51 -23.85 -29.19 3.19
CA GLY A 51 -24.65 -29.58 4.35
C GLY A 51 -24.74 -28.57 5.50
N LYS A 52 -24.29 -27.32 5.30
CA LYS A 52 -24.45 -26.22 6.26
C LYS A 52 -25.03 -24.98 5.57
N ASN A 53 -25.38 -23.97 6.37
CA ASN A 53 -25.87 -22.68 5.88
C ASN A 53 -24.77 -21.95 5.09
N ASP A 54 -25.20 -21.17 4.10
CA ASP A 54 -24.33 -20.24 3.39
C ASP A 54 -23.74 -19.24 4.38
N ASN A 55 -22.42 -19.03 4.29
CA ASN A 55 -21.72 -18.02 5.06
C ASN A 55 -21.48 -16.80 4.19
N ALA A 56 -21.73 -15.61 4.73
CA ALA A 56 -21.49 -14.36 4.01
C ALA A 56 -20.78 -13.35 4.92
N ALA A 57 -19.88 -12.56 4.33
CA ALA A 57 -19.31 -11.38 4.98
C ALA A 57 -19.51 -10.18 4.07
N LEU A 58 -19.85 -9.04 4.67
CA LEU A 58 -19.94 -7.74 4.02
C LEU A 58 -18.97 -6.78 4.70
N ILE A 59 -18.13 -6.13 3.91
CA ILE A 59 -17.26 -5.04 4.38
C ILE A 59 -17.46 -3.83 3.48
N THR A 60 -17.56 -2.65 4.10
CA THR A 60 -17.77 -1.38 3.40
C THR A 60 -16.50 -0.54 3.42
N ASP A 61 -16.15 0.03 2.26
CA ASP A 61 -15.12 1.07 2.13
C ASP A 61 -15.78 2.45 2.30
N GLY A 62 -15.59 3.05 3.48
CA GLY A 62 -16.18 4.36 3.81
C GLY A 62 -15.63 5.53 2.98
N SER A 63 -14.49 5.37 2.31
CA SER A 63 -13.92 6.42 1.45
C SER A 63 -14.59 6.51 0.08
N ILE A 64 -15.42 5.53 -0.30
CA ILE A 64 -16.13 5.50 -1.57
C ILE A 64 -17.58 5.94 -1.36
N GLY A 65 -17.86 7.22 -1.63
CA GLY A 65 -19.19 7.81 -1.47
C GLY A 65 -20.25 7.36 -2.50
N VAL A 66 -19.89 6.53 -3.47
CA VAL A 66 -20.80 6.04 -4.53
C VAL A 66 -21.01 4.55 -4.38
N THR A 67 -22.26 4.09 -4.40
CA THR A 67 -22.60 2.66 -4.33
C THR A 67 -22.04 1.90 -5.54
N ARG A 68 -21.03 1.07 -5.31
CA ARG A 68 -20.35 0.22 -6.29
C ARG A 68 -19.94 -1.11 -5.64
N PRO A 69 -20.84 -2.10 -5.56
CA PRO A 69 -20.56 -3.36 -4.88
C PRO A 69 -19.67 -4.29 -5.72
N LYS A 70 -18.89 -5.13 -5.03
CA LYS A 70 -18.10 -6.23 -5.58
C LYS A 70 -18.47 -7.51 -4.85
N SER A 71 -18.95 -8.51 -5.59
CA SER A 71 -19.29 -9.83 -5.05
C SER A 71 -18.20 -10.85 -5.41
N ILE A 72 -17.81 -11.66 -4.42
CA ILE A 72 -16.71 -12.63 -4.52
C ILE A 72 -17.17 -13.96 -3.93
N GLN A 73 -16.81 -15.06 -4.59
CA GLN A 73 -17.00 -16.40 -4.05
C GLN A 73 -15.75 -16.81 -3.26
N GLY A 74 -15.91 -17.09 -1.98
CA GLY A 74 -14.88 -17.63 -1.10
C GLY A 74 -14.68 -19.13 -1.33
N ASN A 75 -13.43 -19.55 -1.50
CA ASN A 75 -13.05 -20.96 -1.61
C ASN A 75 -13.01 -21.66 -0.24
N ASP A 76 -12.73 -20.91 0.82
CA ASP A 76 -12.80 -21.37 2.20
C ASP A 76 -14.07 -20.81 2.82
N THR A 77 -14.75 -21.69 3.52
CA THR A 77 -16.16 -21.58 3.84
C THR A 77 -16.38 -21.42 5.33
N ASN A 78 -15.33 -21.48 6.14
CA ASN A 78 -15.40 -21.11 7.55
C ASN A 78 -15.68 -19.60 7.69
N GLN A 79 -16.64 -19.22 8.52
CA GLN A 79 -17.09 -17.82 8.68
C GLN A 79 -15.93 -16.85 8.98
N GLY A 80 -15.01 -17.19 9.89
CA GLY A 80 -13.84 -16.35 10.19
C GLY A 80 -12.86 -16.20 9.01
N ASN A 81 -12.83 -17.18 8.10
CA ASN A 81 -12.00 -17.11 6.90
C ASN A 81 -12.64 -16.22 5.84
N ILE A 82 -13.96 -16.17 5.75
CA ILE A 82 -14.69 -15.33 4.80
C ILE A 82 -14.55 -13.84 5.13
N GLU A 83 -14.60 -13.46 6.41
CA GLU A 83 -14.32 -12.08 6.82
C GLU A 83 -12.88 -11.66 6.50
N ASN A 84 -11.91 -12.56 6.73
CA ASN A 84 -10.51 -12.30 6.38
C ASN A 84 -10.32 -12.16 4.87
N VAL A 85 -11.03 -12.94 4.05
CA VAL A 85 -11.04 -12.80 2.58
C VAL A 85 -11.62 -11.45 2.16
N ALA A 86 -12.70 -11.01 2.80
CA ALA A 86 -13.31 -9.71 2.53
C ALA A 86 -12.32 -8.57 2.84
N LYS A 87 -11.70 -8.60 4.03
CA LYS A 87 -10.70 -7.61 4.47
C LYS A 87 -9.50 -7.60 3.52
N TRP A 88 -8.96 -8.77 3.22
CA TRP A 88 -7.82 -8.91 2.32
C TRP A 88 -8.12 -8.39 0.93
N THR A 89 -9.32 -8.64 0.40
CA THR A 89 -9.70 -8.15 -0.92
C THR A 89 -9.83 -6.64 -0.93
N LEU A 90 -10.47 -6.05 0.09
CA LEU A 90 -10.54 -4.59 0.25
C LEU A 90 -9.14 -3.97 0.29
N THR A 91 -8.24 -4.46 1.16
CA THR A 91 -6.91 -3.87 1.32
C THR A 91 -6.03 -4.08 0.09
N SER A 92 -6.16 -5.22 -0.60
CA SER A 92 -5.47 -5.49 -1.86
C SER A 92 -5.92 -4.57 -2.99
N ASP A 93 -7.22 -4.32 -3.10
CA ASP A 93 -7.79 -3.40 -4.09
C ASP A 93 -7.35 -1.95 -3.81
N ILE A 94 -7.31 -1.52 -2.55
CA ILE A 94 -6.71 -0.24 -2.14
C ILE A 94 -5.24 -0.18 -2.59
N ALA A 95 -4.44 -1.21 -2.27
CA ALA A 95 -3.03 -1.27 -2.66
C ALA A 95 -2.84 -1.23 -4.18
N ALA A 96 -3.75 -1.86 -4.95
CA ALA A 96 -3.69 -1.93 -6.40
C ALA A 96 -4.22 -0.67 -7.09
N SER A 97 -4.98 0.16 -6.38
CA SER A 97 -5.50 1.44 -6.87
C SER A 97 -4.52 2.59 -6.75
N ILE A 98 -3.41 2.41 -6.03
CA ILE A 98 -2.44 3.48 -5.73
C ILE A 98 -1.06 3.01 -6.15
N ASN A 99 -0.43 3.77 -7.02
CA ASN A 99 0.97 3.60 -7.35
C ASN A 99 1.67 4.95 -7.27
N ILE A 100 2.49 5.13 -6.24
CA ILE A 100 3.20 6.37 -5.98
C ILE A 100 4.69 6.12 -6.17
N PRO A 101 5.24 6.38 -7.37
CA PRO A 101 6.67 6.36 -7.59
C PRO A 101 7.30 7.62 -7.00
N MET A 102 8.36 7.42 -6.21
CA MET A 102 9.18 8.50 -5.66
C MET A 102 10.64 8.14 -5.89
N GLY A 103 11.51 9.12 -6.10
CA GLY A 103 12.93 8.88 -6.29
C GLY A 103 13.79 9.65 -5.29
N TYR A 104 15.03 9.20 -5.14
CA TYR A 104 16.05 9.89 -4.36
C TYR A 104 17.42 9.84 -5.05
N GLU A 105 18.20 10.90 -4.88
CA GLU A 105 19.58 10.96 -5.35
C GLU A 105 20.51 10.18 -4.41
N GLY A 106 21.24 9.23 -4.96
CA GLY A 106 22.13 8.35 -4.22
C GLY A 106 21.44 7.11 -3.63
N TRP A 107 22.24 6.06 -3.46
CA TRP A 107 21.76 4.77 -2.95
C TRP A 107 21.76 4.68 -1.42
N ILE A 108 22.45 5.60 -0.76
CA ILE A 108 22.65 5.60 0.69
C ILE A 108 21.73 6.63 1.32
N ARG A 109 20.96 6.19 2.30
CA ARG A 109 20.10 7.03 3.13
C ARG A 109 20.91 7.99 4.00
N PRO A 110 20.28 9.03 4.57
CA PRO A 110 20.94 9.91 5.53
C PRO A 110 21.53 9.20 6.75
N ASP A 111 20.99 8.04 7.14
CA ASP A 111 21.49 7.21 8.25
C ASP A 111 22.68 6.30 7.90
N GLY A 112 23.15 6.36 6.64
CA GLY A 112 24.27 5.56 6.15
C GLY A 112 23.90 4.16 5.65
N GLN A 113 22.62 3.76 5.70
CA GLN A 113 22.17 2.45 5.23
C GLN A 113 21.66 2.51 3.79
N LEU A 114 21.66 1.37 3.09
CA LEU A 114 20.95 1.26 1.81
C LEU A 114 19.44 1.32 2.03
N TRP A 115 18.72 1.89 1.08
CA TRP A 115 17.26 1.81 1.04
C TRP A 115 16.78 0.36 0.98
N ALA A 116 15.74 0.01 1.73
CA ALA A 116 15.17 -1.33 1.72
C ALA A 116 13.65 -1.32 1.64
N GLU A 117 13.10 -2.40 1.09
CA GLU A 117 11.65 -2.68 1.14
C GLU A 117 11.19 -2.91 2.57
N ASP A 118 9.90 -2.69 2.83
CA ASP A 118 9.25 -2.85 4.15
C ASP A 118 9.71 -1.82 5.20
N GLU A 119 10.34 -0.74 4.74
CA GLU A 119 10.64 0.44 5.56
C GLU A 119 9.54 1.49 5.42
N LEU A 120 9.37 2.30 6.47
CA LEU A 120 8.42 3.41 6.49
C LEU A 120 9.15 4.70 6.16
N ILE A 121 8.55 5.55 5.35
CA ILE A 121 9.07 6.89 5.02
C ILE A 121 7.97 7.93 5.16
N LEU A 122 8.35 9.15 5.53
CA LEU A 122 7.42 10.27 5.58
C LEU A 122 7.44 10.97 4.22
N VAL A 123 6.28 11.13 3.59
CA VAL A 123 6.18 11.75 2.27
C VAL A 123 5.30 12.98 2.33
N GLN A 124 5.74 14.06 1.71
CA GLN A 124 4.92 15.22 1.42
C GLN A 124 5.26 15.69 0.02
N SER A 125 4.28 15.67 -0.88
CA SER A 125 4.49 16.01 -2.28
C SER A 125 3.19 16.54 -2.88
N PRO A 126 2.99 17.87 -2.86
CA PRO A 126 1.82 18.51 -3.45
C PRO A 126 1.61 18.14 -4.92
N SER A 127 2.67 17.88 -5.69
CA SER A 127 2.58 17.50 -7.12
C SER A 127 1.89 16.15 -7.34
N ILE A 128 1.83 15.29 -6.33
CA ILE A 128 1.11 14.01 -6.37
C ILE A 128 -0.06 13.95 -5.39
N MET A 129 -0.57 15.10 -4.96
CA MET A 129 -1.74 15.23 -4.06
C MET A 129 -1.51 14.70 -2.62
N ILE A 130 -0.26 14.65 -2.16
CA ILE A 130 0.07 14.38 -0.75
C ILE A 130 0.40 15.71 -0.08
N TYR A 131 -0.64 16.42 0.37
CA TYR A 131 -0.51 17.80 0.85
C TYR A 131 0.07 17.92 2.26
N LYS A 132 -0.15 16.91 3.10
CA LYS A 132 0.37 16.82 4.46
C LYS A 132 1.40 15.68 4.55
N PRO A 133 2.39 15.78 5.46
CA PRO A 133 3.29 14.67 5.74
C PRO A 133 2.51 13.40 6.08
N PHE A 134 2.66 12.36 5.27
CA PHE A 134 1.97 11.09 5.41
C PHE A 134 2.97 9.94 5.40
N VAL A 135 2.78 8.97 6.31
CA VAL A 135 3.67 7.81 6.40
C VAL A 135 3.29 6.79 5.34
N MET A 136 4.27 6.43 4.52
CA MET A 136 4.13 5.43 3.46
C MET A 136 5.10 4.28 3.66
N SER A 137 4.78 3.11 3.11
CA SER A 137 5.65 1.94 3.12
C SER A 137 6.31 1.75 1.76
N ILE A 138 7.61 1.40 1.76
CA ILE A 138 8.36 1.07 0.55
C ILE A 138 8.02 -0.34 0.10
N LYS A 139 7.28 -0.45 -1.00
CA LYS A 139 6.89 -1.72 -1.62
C LYS A 139 8.02 -2.33 -2.45
N SER A 140 8.76 -1.51 -3.18
CA SER A 140 9.89 -1.96 -4.00
C SER A 140 10.96 -0.87 -4.06
N VAL A 141 12.22 -1.29 -4.16
CA VAL A 141 13.36 -0.39 -4.37
C VAL A 141 14.07 -0.78 -5.66
N ASN A 142 14.25 0.19 -6.56
CA ASN A 142 15.00 0.02 -7.80
C ASN A 142 16.22 0.94 -7.81
N PHE A 143 17.40 0.36 -7.67
CA PHE A 143 18.66 1.09 -7.73
C PHE A 143 19.10 1.26 -9.19
N LYS A 144 19.25 2.52 -9.61
CA LYS A 144 19.72 2.87 -10.94
C LYS A 144 21.09 3.55 -10.86
N SER A 145 21.95 3.25 -11.81
CA SER A 145 23.21 3.94 -12.02
C SER A 145 23.42 4.12 -13.51
N ASP A 146 23.76 5.34 -13.90
CA ASP A 146 24.25 5.66 -15.24
C ASP A 146 25.65 6.30 -15.13
N SER A 147 26.12 6.90 -16.22
CA SER A 147 27.43 7.55 -16.27
C SER A 147 27.51 8.84 -15.45
N GLU A 148 26.39 9.42 -15.06
CA GLU A 148 26.30 10.75 -14.43
C GLU A 148 25.89 10.65 -12.96
N ALA A 149 25.00 9.71 -12.62
CA ALA A 149 24.41 9.65 -11.29
C ALA A 149 24.07 8.23 -10.84
N LYS A 150 23.94 8.11 -9.52
CA LYS A 150 23.28 7.00 -8.84
C LYS A 150 21.96 7.50 -8.31
N THR A 151 20.88 6.86 -8.66
CA THR A 151 19.54 7.20 -8.18
C THR A 151 18.84 5.96 -7.67
N VAL A 152 17.82 6.17 -6.86
CA VAL A 152 16.94 5.11 -6.40
C VAL A 152 15.51 5.51 -6.69
N GLU A 153 14.70 4.57 -7.15
CA GLU A 153 13.26 4.71 -7.30
C GLU A 153 12.55 3.77 -6.36
N PHE A 154 11.55 4.32 -5.67
CA PHE A 154 10.67 3.61 -4.75
C PHE A 154 9.31 3.48 -5.40
N THR A 155 8.67 2.32 -5.20
CA THR A 155 7.21 2.24 -5.29
C THR A 155 6.67 2.32 -3.89
N LEU A 156 5.81 3.30 -3.61
CA LEU A 156 5.22 3.49 -2.30
C LEU A 156 3.79 2.98 -2.24
N THR A 157 3.38 2.57 -1.05
CA THR A 157 2.03 2.10 -0.76
C THR A 157 1.58 2.55 0.62
N ILE A 158 0.28 2.48 0.89
CA ILE A 158 -0.29 2.81 2.19
C ILE A 158 0.11 1.73 3.21
N PRO A 159 0.60 2.10 4.41
CA PRO A 159 0.86 1.13 5.47
C PRO A 159 -0.40 0.34 5.79
N GLY A 160 -0.27 -0.98 5.95
CA GLY A 160 -1.39 -1.84 6.27
C GLY A 160 -2.14 -2.41 5.06
N ALA A 161 -1.95 -1.88 3.84
CA ALA A 161 -2.63 -2.39 2.64
C ALA A 161 -2.33 -3.89 2.34
N TYR A 162 -1.19 -4.40 2.82
CA TYR A 162 -0.80 -5.82 2.75
C TYR A 162 -0.90 -6.58 4.08
N SER A 163 -1.52 -5.99 5.11
CA SER A 163 -1.68 -6.58 6.44
C SER A 163 -3.09 -7.12 6.70
N GLY A 164 -4.05 -6.81 5.82
CA GLY A 164 -5.48 -7.08 6.03
C GLY A 164 -6.16 -6.08 6.97
N GLU A 165 -5.43 -5.07 7.46
CA GLU A 165 -5.98 -3.93 8.19
C GLU A 165 -6.42 -2.86 7.19
N VAL A 166 -7.67 -2.41 7.31
CA VAL A 166 -8.19 -1.30 6.52
C VAL A 166 -7.48 -0.03 6.99
N PRO A 167 -6.84 0.75 6.10
CA PRO A 167 -6.20 1.99 6.48
C PRO A 167 -7.17 2.95 7.18
N GLU A 168 -6.74 3.57 8.27
CA GLU A 168 -7.54 4.56 9.01
C GLU A 168 -7.62 5.92 8.29
N ALA A 169 -6.62 6.23 7.45
CA ALA A 169 -6.51 7.47 6.72
C ALA A 169 -5.84 7.25 5.36
N PHE A 170 -6.17 8.11 4.40
CA PHE A 170 -5.54 8.20 3.10
C PHE A 170 -4.70 9.49 2.98
N PRO A 171 -3.66 9.50 2.13
CA PRO A 171 -2.77 10.65 2.02
C PRO A 171 -3.41 11.89 1.39
N TRP A 172 -4.58 11.74 0.76
CA TRP A 172 -5.39 12.80 0.16
C TRP A 172 -6.58 13.22 1.03
N ASP A 173 -6.73 12.66 2.24
CA ASP A 173 -7.76 13.12 3.18
C ASP A 173 -7.38 14.51 3.73
N GLU A 174 -8.39 15.38 3.88
CA GLU A 174 -8.22 16.77 4.36
C GLU A 174 -7.81 16.90 5.82
#